data_AF-A0A350H823-F1
#
_entry.id   AF-A0A350H823-F1
#
_cell.length_a   1.000
_cell.length_b   1.000
_cell.length_c   1.000
_cell.angle_alpha   90.00
_cell.angle_beta   90.00
_cell.angle_gamma   90.00
#
_symmetry.space_group_name_H-M   'P 1'
#
loop_
_entity.id
_entity.type
_entity.pdbx_description
1 polymer ?
#
loop_
_entity_poly.entity_id
_entity_poly.type
_entity_poly.pdbx_seq_one_letter_code
_entity_poly.pdbx_strand_id
1 'polypeptide(L)'
;MKDKNEIKNRIDELRRLIAKYDYNYYVLDSPLVEDYEYDNLYKELKILEDVNPEFDSQDSPTKRVSEQNIGGFEKFTHSPRMYSLDNTYNDNELESFHKRITNELHTGFSYSIEPKIDGAAISIIYRDSLFFRALTRGDGETGDNATENIRTIRDLPLMLKKKITGDITVRGE
;
A
#
# COMPACT_ATOMS: atom_id res chain seq x y z
N MET A 1 4.82 33.86 -17.60
CA MET A 1 4.10 32.59 -17.36
C MET A 1 5.12 31.49 -17.53
N LYS A 2 5.34 30.63 -16.51
CA LYS A 2 6.19 29.44 -16.68
C LYS A 2 5.61 28.58 -17.80
N ASP A 3 6.47 27.92 -18.57
CA ASP A 3 6.04 27.00 -19.61
C ASP A 3 5.23 25.86 -18.96
N LYS A 4 4.14 25.41 -19.59
CA LYS A 4 3.31 24.31 -19.07
C LYS A 4 4.13 23.04 -18.86
N ASN A 5 5.14 22.82 -19.70
CA ASN A 5 6.07 21.70 -19.53
C ASN A 5 6.93 21.84 -18.27
N GLU A 6 7.39 23.05 -17.94
CA GLU A 6 8.15 23.30 -16.71
C GLU A 6 7.28 23.05 -15.46
N ILE A 7 6.02 23.47 -15.50
CA ILE A 7 5.06 23.23 -14.41
C ILE A 7 4.84 21.74 -14.21
N LYS A 8 4.55 21.00 -15.28
CA LYS A 8 4.39 19.53 -15.22
C LYS A 8 5.64 18.85 -14.66
N ASN A 9 6.82 19.22 -15.16
CA ASN A 9 8.07 18.64 -14.70
C ASN A 9 8.33 18.92 -13.21
N ARG A 10 7.97 20.11 -12.72
CA ARG A 10 8.08 20.45 -11.30
C ARG A 10 7.09 19.66 -10.45
N ILE A 11 5.85 19.48 -10.89
CA ILE A 11 4.86 18.63 -10.21
C ILE A 11 5.39 17.19 -10.13
N ASP A 12 5.88 16.63 -11.24
CA ASP A 12 6.41 15.27 -11.30
C ASP A 12 7.68 15.10 -10.44
N GLU A 13 8.50 16.16 -10.29
CA GLU A 13 9.64 16.19 -9.38
C GLU A 13 9.19 16.20 -7.91
N LEU A 14 8.29 17.11 -7.54
CA LEU A 14 7.79 17.25 -6.18
C LEU A 14 7.11 15.96 -5.71
N ARG A 15 6.26 15.34 -6.55
CA ARG A 15 5.65 14.03 -6.25
C ARG A 15 6.70 12.97 -5.95
N ARG A 16 7.78 12.89 -6.74
CA ARG A 16 8.87 11.93 -6.52
C ARG A 16 9.67 12.22 -5.25
N LEU A 17 9.98 13.48 -4.97
CA LEU A 17 10.71 13.87 -3.75
C LEU A 17 9.89 13.57 -2.50
N ILE A 18 8.64 14.00 -2.46
CA ILE A 18 7.73 13.77 -1.33
C ILE A 18 7.53 12.27 -1.11
N ALA A 19 7.27 11.49 -2.17
CA ALA A 19 7.15 10.03 -2.04
C ALA A 19 8.44 9.37 -1.52
N LYS A 20 9.61 9.88 -1.92
CA LYS A 20 10.90 9.44 -1.38
C LYS A 20 11.03 9.76 0.11
N TYR A 21 10.67 10.97 0.52
CA TYR A 21 10.75 11.39 1.92
C TYR A 21 9.75 10.63 2.79
N ASP A 22 8.50 10.48 2.34
CA ASP A 22 7.49 9.63 2.99
C ASP A 22 8.05 8.21 3.20
N TYR A 23 8.61 7.59 2.16
CA TYR A 23 9.18 6.25 2.28
C TYR A 23 10.31 6.17 3.31
N ASN A 24 11.20 7.17 3.36
CA ASN A 24 12.32 7.16 4.30
C ASN A 24 11.87 7.43 5.74
N TYR A 25 10.93 8.35 5.92
CA TYR A 25 10.38 8.69 7.22
C TYR A 25 9.55 7.53 7.79
N TYR A 26 8.58 7.05 7.01
CA TYR A 26 7.58 6.11 7.51
C TYR A 26 8.01 4.64 7.40
N VAL A 27 8.66 4.25 6.30
CA VAL A 27 8.99 2.83 6.06
C VAL A 27 10.38 2.46 6.57
N LEU A 28 11.36 3.37 6.42
CA LEU A 28 12.74 3.08 6.82
C LEU A 28 13.12 3.62 8.20
N ASP A 29 12.24 4.40 8.84
CA ASP A 29 12.53 5.10 10.10
C ASP A 29 13.87 5.89 10.05
N SER A 30 14.13 6.52 8.90
CA SER A 30 15.41 7.18 8.59
C SER A 30 15.16 8.44 7.75
N PRO A 31 14.61 9.52 8.34
CA PRO A 31 14.23 10.74 7.62
C PRO A 31 15.43 11.37 6.89
N LEU A 32 15.19 11.88 5.67
CA LEU A 32 16.23 12.50 4.82
C LEU A 32 16.24 14.03 4.89
N VAL A 33 15.16 14.63 5.37
CA VAL A 33 14.94 16.07 5.44
C VAL A 33 14.18 16.40 6.72
N GLU A 34 14.31 17.63 7.18
CA GLU A 34 13.54 18.15 8.32
C GLU A 34 12.10 18.46 7.91
N ASP A 35 11.18 18.46 8.89
CA ASP A 35 9.74 18.68 8.67
C ASP A 35 9.46 19.99 7.91
N TYR A 36 10.21 21.05 8.22
CA TYR A 36 10.05 22.36 7.55
C TYR A 36 10.32 22.28 6.04
N GLU A 37 11.34 21.53 5.64
CA GLU A 37 11.69 21.38 4.21
C GLU A 37 10.62 20.55 3.50
N TYR A 38 10.18 19.46 4.12
CA TYR A 38 9.09 18.62 3.62
C TYR A 38 7.80 19.44 3.43
N ASP A 39 7.40 20.20 4.45
CA ASP A 39 6.18 21.01 4.45
C ASP A 39 6.17 22.04 3.32
N ASN A 40 7.32 22.66 3.04
CA ASN A 40 7.42 23.64 1.97
C ASN A 40 7.25 22.98 0.59
N LEU A 41 7.85 21.81 0.37
CA LEU A 41 7.69 21.06 -0.88
C LEU A 41 6.24 20.57 -1.05
N TYR A 42 5.61 20.10 0.02
CA TYR A 42 4.22 19.67 0.01
C TYR A 42 3.26 20.84 -0.29
N LYS A 43 3.48 22.00 0.35
CA LYS A 43 2.71 23.23 0.06
C LYS A 43 2.88 23.68 -1.39
N GLU A 44 4.11 23.64 -1.91
CA GLU A 44 4.37 23.96 -3.32
C GLU A 44 3.61 23.02 -4.26
N LEU A 45 3.67 21.71 -4.01
CA LEU A 45 2.95 20.72 -4.82
C LEU A 45 1.45 20.99 -4.82
N LYS A 46 0.87 21.21 -3.63
CA LYS A 46 -0.57 21.49 -3.49
C LYS A 46 -0.99 22.71 -4.29
N ILE A 47 -0.25 23.82 -4.18
CA ILE A 47 -0.54 25.05 -4.94
C ILE A 47 -0.46 24.80 -6.45
N LEU A 48 0.55 24.06 -6.91
CA LEU A 48 0.72 23.79 -8.33
C LEU A 48 -0.40 22.91 -8.89
N GLU A 49 -0.85 21.91 -8.14
CA GLU A 49 -1.98 21.05 -8.54
C GLU A 49 -3.31 21.81 -8.52
N ASP A 50 -3.55 22.65 -7.50
CA ASP A 50 -4.77 23.47 -7.39
C ASP A 50 -4.91 24.46 -8.56
N VAL A 51 -3.79 25.05 -9.01
CA VAL A 51 -3.77 26.03 -10.12
C VAL A 51 -3.76 25.34 -11.50
N ASN A 52 -3.35 24.07 -11.59
CA ASN A 52 -3.20 23.34 -12.85
C ASN A 52 -3.93 21.98 -12.78
N PRO A 53 -5.28 21.98 -12.72
CA PRO A 53 -6.08 20.77 -12.56
C PRO A 53 -5.90 19.76 -13.71
N GLU A 54 -5.37 20.18 -14.87
CA GLU A 54 -5.02 19.27 -15.96
C GLU A 54 -3.92 18.26 -15.61
N PHE A 55 -3.14 18.52 -14.55
CA PHE A 55 -2.08 17.62 -14.08
C PHE A 55 -2.51 16.77 -12.89
N ASP A 56 -3.79 16.77 -12.54
CA ASP A 56 -4.30 15.96 -11.44
C ASP A 56 -3.94 14.48 -11.62
N SER A 57 -3.53 13.83 -10.53
CA SER A 57 -3.12 12.43 -10.56
C SER A 57 -3.48 11.71 -9.26
N GLN A 58 -3.96 10.48 -9.42
CA GLN A 58 -4.42 9.62 -8.32
C GLN A 58 -3.27 9.11 -7.43
N ASP A 59 -2.02 9.18 -7.91
CA ASP A 59 -0.82 8.82 -7.16
C ASP A 59 -0.15 10.01 -6.47
N SER A 60 -0.73 11.21 -6.55
CA SER A 60 -0.17 12.38 -5.89
C SER A 60 -0.27 12.24 -4.35
N PRO A 61 0.79 12.58 -3.60
CA PRO A 61 0.76 12.62 -2.14
C PRO A 61 -0.34 13.52 -1.56
N THR A 62 -0.80 14.52 -2.31
CA THR A 62 -1.89 15.42 -1.88
C THR A 62 -3.25 14.72 -1.81
N LYS A 63 -3.42 13.58 -2.51
CA LYS A 63 -4.64 12.76 -2.47
C LYS A 63 -4.76 11.90 -1.21
N ARG A 64 -3.75 11.88 -0.34
CA ARG A 64 -3.79 11.11 0.92
C ARG A 64 -4.72 11.70 1.98
N VAL A 65 -5.05 12.98 1.88
CA VAL A 65 -5.97 13.64 2.81
C VAL A 65 -7.35 13.70 2.18
N SER A 66 -8.28 12.86 2.64
CA SER A 66 -9.69 12.98 2.26
C SER A 66 -10.44 13.79 3.32
N GLU A 67 -11.16 14.82 2.89
CA GLU A 67 -12.05 15.63 3.74
C GLU A 67 -13.50 15.08 3.73
N GLN A 68 -13.73 13.96 3.04
CA GLN A 68 -15.07 13.42 2.80
C GLN A 68 -15.41 12.30 3.80
N ASN A 69 -16.57 12.43 4.45
CA ASN A 69 -17.23 11.31 5.11
C ASN A 69 -17.66 10.31 4.02
N ILE A 70 -16.94 9.20 3.93
CA ILE A 70 -17.27 8.11 3.03
C ILE A 70 -18.60 7.51 3.54
N GLY A 71 -19.57 7.30 2.64
CA GLY A 71 -20.82 6.62 2.96
C GLY A 71 -20.62 5.14 3.31
N GLY A 72 -21.66 4.32 3.16
CA GLY A 72 -21.54 2.87 3.38
C GLY A 72 -20.47 2.22 2.49
N PHE A 73 -19.86 1.14 2.98
CA PHE A 73 -18.82 0.43 2.24
C PHE A 73 -19.42 -0.45 1.13
N GLU A 74 -18.96 -0.26 -0.10
CA GLU A 74 -19.23 -1.17 -1.21
C GLU A 74 -18.47 -2.47 -1.02
N LYS A 75 -19.09 -3.62 -1.33
CA LYS A 75 -18.47 -4.94 -1.20
C LYS A 75 -17.91 -5.43 -2.52
N PHE A 76 -16.73 -6.04 -2.47
CA PHE A 76 -16.10 -6.67 -3.62
C PHE A 76 -15.61 -8.08 -3.30
N THR A 77 -15.68 -8.95 -4.31
CA THR A 77 -15.09 -10.29 -4.24
C THR A 77 -13.57 -10.22 -4.40
N HIS A 78 -12.86 -10.91 -3.52
CA HIS A 78 -11.43 -11.11 -3.60
C HIS A 78 -11.09 -12.05 -4.76
N SER A 79 -10.06 -11.69 -5.53
CA SER A 79 -9.49 -12.57 -6.55
C SER A 79 -7.96 -12.56 -6.45
N PRO A 80 -7.32 -13.66 -5.97
CA PRO A 80 -7.93 -14.89 -5.42
C PRO A 80 -8.58 -14.67 -4.04
N ARG A 81 -9.21 -15.68 -3.42
CA ARG A 81 -9.72 -15.57 -2.03
C ARG A 81 -8.61 -15.40 -0.98
N MET A 82 -8.94 -14.84 0.18
CA MET A 82 -8.07 -14.75 1.37
C MET A 82 -8.33 -15.94 2.30
N TYR A 83 -7.29 -16.73 2.58
CA TYR A 83 -7.35 -17.88 3.50
C TYR A 83 -6.95 -17.46 4.92
N SER A 84 -7.39 -18.25 5.91
CA SER A 84 -6.80 -18.26 7.25
C SER A 84 -5.71 -19.31 7.35
N LEU A 85 -4.88 -19.20 8.39
CA LEU A 85 -3.95 -20.25 8.79
C LEU A 85 -4.54 -21.04 9.96
N ASP A 86 -4.24 -22.33 10.02
CA ASP A 86 -4.48 -23.13 11.21
C ASP A 86 -3.52 -22.69 12.34
N ASN A 87 -3.99 -22.78 13.58
CA ASN A 87 -3.20 -22.42 14.75
C ASN A 87 -2.55 -23.64 15.40
N THR A 88 -1.46 -23.40 16.11
CA THR A 88 -0.84 -24.37 17.01
C THR A 88 -0.48 -23.70 18.33
N TYR A 89 -0.52 -24.44 19.43
CA TYR A 89 -0.29 -23.91 20.78
C TYR A 89 0.75 -24.70 21.59
N ASN A 90 1.36 -25.74 20.99
CA ASN A 90 2.38 -26.54 21.65
C ASN A 90 3.33 -27.20 20.65
N ASP A 91 4.49 -27.62 21.15
CA ASP A 91 5.57 -28.18 20.34
C ASP A 91 5.16 -29.49 19.65
N ASN A 92 4.32 -30.32 20.28
CA ASN A 92 3.89 -31.59 19.70
C ASN A 92 3.03 -31.40 18.44
N GLU A 93 2.15 -30.40 18.42
CA GLU A 93 1.36 -30.03 17.25
C GLU A 93 2.25 -29.49 16.13
N LEU A 94 3.26 -28.67 16.47
CA LEU A 94 4.23 -28.14 15.51
C LEU A 94 5.09 -29.27 14.90
N GLU A 95 5.56 -30.22 15.72
CA GLU A 95 6.25 -31.42 15.24
C GLU A 95 5.36 -32.25 14.31
N SER A 96 4.07 -32.37 14.64
CA SER A 96 3.10 -33.08 13.81
C SER A 96 2.89 -32.39 12.47
N PHE A 97 2.85 -31.05 12.45
CA PHE A 97 2.82 -30.26 11.21
C PHE A 97 4.08 -30.48 10.37
N HIS A 98 5.26 -30.45 10.99
CA HIS A 98 6.53 -30.73 10.31
C HIS A 98 6.55 -32.13 9.69
N LYS A 99 6.14 -33.17 10.45
CA LYS A 99 6.05 -34.54 9.95
C LYS A 99 5.12 -34.67 8.73
N ARG A 100 3.97 -33.98 8.73
CA ARG A 100 3.07 -33.95 7.57
C ARG A 100 3.76 -33.38 6.33
N ILE A 101 4.41 -32.22 6.45
CA ILE A 101 5.11 -31.61 5.30
C ILE A 101 6.23 -32.50 4.78
N THR A 102 7.06 -33.07 5.66
CA THR A 102 8.16 -33.96 5.29
C THR A 102 7.66 -35.20 4.55
N ASN A 103 6.52 -35.76 4.98
CA ASN A 103 5.90 -36.91 4.33
C ASN A 103 5.28 -36.58 2.96
N GLU A 104 4.86 -35.34 2.73
CA GLU A 104 4.26 -34.93 1.45
C GLU A 104 5.31 -34.50 0.41
N LEU A 105 6.34 -33.75 0.83
CA LEU A 105 7.30 -33.14 -0.09
C LEU A 105 8.48 -34.05 -0.49
N HIS A 106 8.80 -35.06 0.33
CA HIS A 106 9.91 -36.02 0.12
C HIS A 106 11.27 -35.39 -0.27
N THR A 107 11.49 -34.11 0.04
CA THR A 107 12.65 -33.32 -0.35
C THR A 107 13.05 -32.39 0.79
N GLY A 108 14.27 -31.85 0.75
CA GLY A 108 14.70 -30.85 1.73
C GLY A 108 13.99 -29.51 1.51
N PHE A 109 13.51 -28.90 2.59
CA PHE A 109 12.86 -27.59 2.57
C PHE A 109 13.32 -26.73 3.74
N SER A 110 12.90 -25.46 3.74
CA SER A 110 13.17 -24.50 4.82
C SER A 110 11.90 -23.72 5.13
N TYR A 111 11.78 -23.24 6.37
CA TYR A 111 10.66 -22.41 6.80
C TYR A 111 11.04 -20.93 6.73
N SER A 112 10.12 -20.09 6.24
CA SER A 112 10.10 -18.66 6.58
C SER A 112 9.32 -18.53 7.88
N ILE A 113 9.88 -17.80 8.86
CA ILE A 113 9.24 -17.55 10.15
C ILE A 113 9.07 -16.04 10.28
N GLU A 114 7.83 -15.60 10.42
CA GLU A 114 7.45 -14.19 10.49
C GLU A 114 6.58 -13.98 11.73
N PRO A 115 6.73 -12.86 12.47
CA PRO A 115 5.82 -12.51 13.55
C PRO A 115 4.39 -12.40 13.04
N LYS A 116 3.44 -13.02 13.74
CA LYS A 116 2.03 -12.86 13.41
C LYS A 116 1.55 -11.49 13.91
N ILE A 117 1.34 -10.56 12.98
CA ILE A 117 0.80 -9.23 13.29
C ILE A 117 -0.65 -9.38 13.75
N ASP A 118 -0.98 -8.76 14.89
CA ASP A 118 -2.34 -8.71 15.42
C ASP A 118 -3.03 -7.44 14.93
N GLY A 119 -3.45 -7.49 13.67
CA GLY A 119 -4.04 -6.37 12.95
C GLY A 119 -5.22 -6.80 12.08
N ALA A 120 -5.67 -5.90 11.21
CA ALA A 120 -6.76 -6.15 10.29
C ALA A 120 -6.21 -6.46 8.89
N ALA A 121 -6.37 -7.71 8.46
CA ALA A 121 -5.90 -8.13 7.14
C ALA A 121 -6.53 -7.30 6.00
N ILE A 122 -5.67 -6.77 5.13
CA ILE A 122 -6.01 -5.93 3.99
C ILE A 122 -5.46 -6.54 2.70
N SER A 123 -6.22 -6.36 1.61
CA SER A 123 -5.82 -6.71 0.25
C SER A 123 -5.69 -5.44 -0.58
N ILE A 124 -4.47 -5.16 -1.07
CA ILE A 124 -4.12 -3.94 -1.79
C ILE A 124 -3.86 -4.29 -3.25
N ILE A 125 -4.64 -3.70 -4.14
CA ILE A 125 -4.59 -3.94 -5.57
C ILE A 125 -3.91 -2.75 -6.24
N TYR A 126 -2.83 -3.03 -6.95
CA TYR A 126 -2.17 -2.11 -7.87
C TYR A 126 -2.55 -2.48 -9.29
N ARG A 127 -2.91 -1.49 -10.10
CA ARG A 127 -3.13 -1.64 -11.55
C ARG A 127 -2.10 -0.81 -12.29
N ASP A 128 -1.33 -1.45 -13.15
CA ASP A 128 -0.26 -0.79 -13.90
C ASP A 128 0.68 0.00 -12.97
N SER A 129 1.07 -0.62 -11.85
CA SER A 129 1.87 -0.07 -10.74
C SER A 129 1.23 1.03 -9.89
N LEU A 130 0.02 1.49 -10.19
CA LEU A 130 -0.69 2.53 -9.41
C LEU A 130 -1.66 1.90 -8.40
N PHE A 131 -1.71 2.44 -7.19
CA PHE A 131 -2.67 2.03 -6.17
C PHE A 131 -4.08 2.24 -6.72
N PHE A 132 -4.82 1.14 -6.83
CA PHE A 132 -6.15 1.12 -7.45
C PHE A 132 -7.25 0.91 -6.43
N ARG A 133 -7.07 -0.05 -5.51
CA ARG A 133 -8.11 -0.41 -4.54
C ARG A 133 -7.53 -1.08 -3.30
N ALA A 134 -8.17 -0.88 -2.15
CA ALA A 134 -7.95 -1.70 -0.97
C ALA A 134 -9.25 -2.32 -0.46
N LEU A 135 -9.20 -3.60 -0.07
CA LEU A 135 -10.32 -4.36 0.46
C LEU A 135 -9.98 -4.92 1.83
N THR A 136 -10.91 -4.81 2.79
CA THR A 136 -10.83 -5.57 4.04
C THR A 136 -10.93 -7.06 3.75
N ARG A 137 -10.47 -7.91 4.68
CA ARG A 137 -10.64 -9.37 4.53
C ARG A 137 -12.10 -9.80 4.42
N GLY A 138 -12.98 -9.22 5.23
CA GLY A 138 -14.38 -9.67 5.38
C GLY A 138 -14.45 -11.16 5.75
N ASP A 139 -15.20 -11.96 4.98
CA ASP A 139 -15.31 -13.42 5.16
C ASP A 139 -14.19 -14.21 4.46
N GLY A 140 -13.28 -13.52 3.77
CA GLY A 140 -12.19 -14.09 2.98
C GLY A 140 -12.54 -14.32 1.51
N GLU A 141 -13.82 -14.27 1.13
CA GLU A 141 -14.27 -14.28 -0.26
C GLU A 141 -14.73 -12.89 -0.71
N THR A 142 -15.40 -12.15 0.18
CA THR A 142 -15.84 -10.77 -0.04
C THR A 142 -15.32 -9.85 1.06
N GLY A 143 -14.97 -8.63 0.68
CA GLY A 143 -14.45 -7.59 1.55
C GLY A 143 -15.08 -6.24 1.28
N ASP A 144 -14.96 -5.34 2.24
CA ASP A 144 -15.45 -3.97 2.14
C ASP A 144 -14.38 -3.08 1.46
N ASN A 145 -14.82 -2.16 0.61
CA ASN A 145 -13.94 -1.21 -0.07
C ASN A 145 -13.41 -0.15 0.91
N ALA A 146 -12.16 -0.33 1.35
CA ALA A 146 -11.47 0.56 2.27
C ALA A 146 -10.45 1.48 1.56
N THR A 147 -10.56 1.66 0.24
CA THR A 147 -9.55 2.34 -0.59
C THR A 147 -9.17 3.71 -0.05
N GLU A 148 -10.15 4.54 0.30
CA GLU A 148 -9.90 5.91 0.77
C GLU A 148 -9.28 5.92 2.17
N ASN A 149 -9.71 5.04 3.09
CA ASN A 149 -9.08 4.89 4.39
C ASN A 149 -7.61 4.45 4.26
N ILE A 150 -7.35 3.46 3.42
CA ILE A 150 -6.02 2.89 3.21
C ILE A 150 -5.09 3.86 2.48
N ARG A 151 -5.62 4.70 1.58
CA ARG A 151 -4.86 5.78 0.91
C ARG A 151 -4.21 6.75 1.91
N THR A 152 -4.82 6.94 3.08
CA THR A 152 -4.30 7.83 4.13
C THR A 152 -3.06 7.29 4.84
N ILE A 153 -2.82 5.97 4.78
CA ILE A 153 -1.66 5.32 5.40
C ILE A 153 -0.39 5.75 4.65
N ARG A 154 0.52 6.41 5.35
CA ARG A 154 1.67 7.07 4.74
C ARG A 154 2.70 6.09 4.17
N ASP A 155 2.86 4.96 4.84
CA ASP A 155 3.76 3.86 4.49
C ASP A 155 3.33 3.13 3.23
N LEU A 156 2.05 3.25 2.84
CA LEU A 156 1.52 2.66 1.63
C LEU A 156 2.04 3.41 0.41
N PRO A 157 2.82 2.80 -0.51
CA PRO A 157 3.18 3.47 -1.74
C PRO A 157 1.95 3.63 -2.65
N LEU A 158 1.66 4.84 -3.13
CA LEU A 158 0.58 5.05 -4.13
C LEU A 158 1.00 4.62 -5.54
N MET A 159 2.31 4.47 -5.77
CA MET A 159 2.88 3.91 -6.99
C MET A 159 4.07 3.02 -6.62
N LEU A 160 4.13 1.82 -7.22
CA LEU A 160 5.26 0.91 -7.05
C LEU A 160 6.52 1.45 -7.73
N LYS A 161 7.68 1.30 -7.07
CA LYS A 161 8.98 1.74 -7.62
C LYS A 161 9.31 1.06 -8.95
N LYS A 162 8.93 -0.21 -9.10
CA LYS A 162 9.10 -0.97 -10.34
C LYS A 162 7.80 -0.85 -11.15
N LYS A 163 7.92 -0.43 -12.41
CA LYS A 163 6.81 -0.47 -13.36
C LYS A 163 6.41 -1.91 -13.60
N ILE A 164 5.14 -2.20 -13.41
CA ILE A 164 4.54 -3.51 -13.64
C ILE A 164 3.25 -3.27 -14.42
N THR A 165 3.03 -4.04 -15.48
CA THR A 165 1.81 -4.00 -16.29
C THR A 165 0.80 -5.02 -15.76
N GLY A 166 -0.47 -4.63 -15.74
CA GLY A 166 -1.56 -5.45 -15.20
C GLY A 166 -1.77 -5.30 -13.70
N ASP A 167 -2.59 -6.18 -13.15
CA ASP A 167 -3.04 -6.11 -11.75
C ASP A 167 -2.13 -6.97 -10.85
N ILE A 168 -1.72 -6.40 -9.71
CA ILE A 168 -1.05 -7.10 -8.62
C ILE A 168 -1.82 -6.89 -7.33
N THR A 169 -2.05 -7.98 -6.61
CA THR A 169 -2.64 -7.96 -5.27
C THR A 169 -1.56 -8.26 -4.23
N VAL A 170 -1.35 -7.34 -3.30
CA VAL A 170 -0.48 -7.48 -2.14
C VAL A 170 -1.35 -7.61 -0.89
N ARG A 171 -0.96 -8.46 0.06
CA ARG A 171 -1.70 -8.70 1.31
C ARG A 171 -0.81 -8.50 2.52
N GLY A 172 -1.41 -8.05 3.60
CA GLY A 172 -0.77 -7.87 4.90
C GLY A 172 -1.76 -7.34 5.91
N GLU A 173 -1.23 -6.79 7.00
CA GLU A 173 -1.96 -6.23 8.13
C GLU A 173 -1.51 -4.79 8.40
#